data_AF-A0A1N6N157-F1
#
_entry.id   AF-A0A1N6N157-F1
#
_cell.length_a   1.000
_cell.length_b   1.000
_cell.length_c   1.000
_cell.angle_alpha   90.00
_cell.angle_beta   90.00
_cell.angle_gamma   90.00
#
_symmetry.space_group_name_H-M   'P 1'
#
loop_
_entity.id
_entity.type
_entity.pdbx_description
1 polymer ?
#
loop_
_entity_poly.entity_id
_entity_poly.type
_entity_poly.pdbx_seq_one_letter_code
_entity_poly.pdbx_strand_id
1 'polypeptide(L)'
;MTQTTLLERKRKAFIQIKLDALQKKYGCHSEIVKVGKTKYRLDLDKKILTIALIEYFERGVLKLSKKSIAEKLLIDSYNNFYTKFGNLSEEGEEFMN
;
A
#
# COMPACT_ATOMS: atom_id res chain seq x y z
N MET A 1 -21.19 -5.13 -12.46
CA MET A 1 -20.12 -4.41 -11.73
C MET A 1 -20.22 -4.78 -10.27
N THR A 2 -19.26 -5.50 -9.70
CA THR A 2 -19.22 -5.75 -8.25
C THR A 2 -18.94 -4.44 -7.52
N GLN A 3 -19.80 -4.08 -6.57
CA GLN A 3 -19.52 -2.95 -5.69
C GLN A 3 -18.29 -3.30 -4.85
N THR A 4 -17.16 -2.68 -5.17
CA THR A 4 -15.94 -2.79 -4.35
C THR A 4 -16.19 -2.22 -2.97
N THR A 5 -15.69 -2.89 -1.93
CA THR A 5 -15.83 -2.43 -0.54
C THR A 5 -15.03 -1.13 -0.31
N LEU A 6 -15.35 -0.40 0.76
CA LEU A 6 -14.59 0.81 1.11
C LEU A 6 -13.11 0.49 1.33
N LEU A 7 -12.80 -0.61 2.02
CA LEU A 7 -11.43 -1.08 2.26
C LEU A 7 -10.68 -1.33 0.94
N GLU A 8 -11.30 -2.01 -0.02
CA GLU A 8 -10.70 -2.25 -1.33
C GLU A 8 -10.42 -0.95 -2.10
N ARG A 9 -11.31 0.04 -2.00
CA ARG A 9 -11.10 1.36 -2.61
C ARG A 9 -9.93 2.10 -1.97
N LYS A 10 -9.82 2.04 -0.64
CA LYS A 10 -8.71 2.64 0.11
C LYS A 10 -7.37 2.00 -0.23
N ARG A 11 -7.32 0.67 -0.28
CA ARG A 11 -6.15 -0.10 -0.74
C ARG A 11 -5.73 0.31 -2.15
N LYS A 12 -6.68 0.35 -3.10
CA LYS A 12 -6.40 0.74 -4.49
C LYS A 12 -5.87 2.17 -4.60
N ALA A 13 -6.43 3.11 -3.84
CA ALA A 13 -5.96 4.48 -3.80
C ALA A 13 -4.50 4.56 -3.31
N PHE A 14 -4.21 3.88 -2.20
CA PHE A 14 -2.85 3.85 -1.64
C PHE A 14 -1.82 3.26 -2.60
N ILE A 15 -2.15 2.14 -3.26
CA ILE A 15 -1.30 1.53 -4.30
C ILE A 15 -1.04 2.51 -5.43
N GLN A 16 -2.08 3.20 -5.91
CA GLN A 16 -1.92 4.16 -7.01
C GLN A 16 -0.99 5.31 -6.60
N ILE A 17 -1.13 5.82 -5.37
CA ILE A 17 -0.27 6.88 -4.84
C ILE A 17 1.21 6.44 -4.79
N LYS A 18 1.50 5.20 -4.34
CA LYS A 18 2.89 4.68 -4.36
C LYS A 18 3.42 4.55 -5.78
N LEU A 19 2.62 4.04 -6.72
CA LEU A 19 3.04 3.92 -8.13
C LEU A 19 3.30 5.30 -8.74
N ASP A 20 2.43 6.28 -8.50
CA ASP A 20 2.60 7.65 -8.97
C ASP A 20 3.84 8.30 -8.35
N ALA A 21 4.13 8.03 -7.07
CA ALA A 21 5.34 8.50 -6.40
C ALA A 21 6.61 7.91 -7.02
N LEU A 22 6.63 6.61 -7.33
CA LEU A 22 7.73 5.95 -8.03
C LEU A 22 7.90 6.51 -9.44
N GLN A 23 6.80 6.70 -10.17
CA GLN A 23 6.81 7.28 -11.51
C GLN A 23 7.39 8.70 -11.49
N LYS A 24 7.01 9.53 -10.51
CA LYS A 24 7.56 10.88 -10.34
C LYS A 24 9.05 10.87 -9.98
N LYS A 25 9.49 9.93 -9.14
CA LYS A 25 10.86 9.88 -8.61
C LYS A 25 11.86 9.24 -9.59
N TYR A 26 11.45 8.18 -10.28
CA TYR A 26 12.34 7.33 -11.08
C TYR A 26 11.90 7.17 -12.55
N GLY A 27 10.77 7.75 -12.95
CA GLY A 27 10.23 7.61 -14.31
C GLY A 27 9.70 6.20 -14.64
N CYS A 28 9.66 5.30 -13.65
CA CYS A 28 9.16 3.94 -13.80
C CYS A 28 8.59 3.43 -12.47
N HIS A 29 7.74 2.40 -12.54
CA HIS A 29 7.21 1.68 -11.38
C HIS A 29 8.19 0.64 -10.84
N SER A 30 9.45 1.04 -10.66
CA SER A 30 10.50 0.13 -10.21
C SER A 30 11.20 0.69 -8.99
N GLU A 31 11.55 -0.19 -8.06
CA GLU A 31 12.31 0.13 -6.86
C GLU A 31 13.63 -0.65 -6.87
N ILE A 32 14.73 0.02 -6.51
CA ILE A 32 16.05 -0.63 -6.44
C ILE A 32 16.30 -1.01 -4.99
N VAL A 33 16.32 -2.30 -4.71
CA VAL A 33 16.57 -2.85 -3.37
C VAL A 33 17.97 -3.46 -3.34
N LYS A 34 18.75 -3.14 -2.30
CA LYS A 34 20.06 -3.72 -2.08
C LYS A 34 19.95 -4.88 -1.07
N VAL A 35 20.31 -6.08 -1.50
CA VAL A 35 20.40 -7.26 -0.63
C VAL A 35 21.85 -7.72 -0.61
N GLY A 36 22.50 -7.54 0.54
CA GLY A 36 23.95 -7.76 0.67
C GLY A 36 24.76 -6.84 -0.24
N LYS A 37 25.54 -7.44 -1.16
CA LYS A 37 26.34 -6.71 -2.15
C LYS A 37 25.64 -6.54 -3.51
N THR A 38 24.46 -7.13 -3.68
CA THR A 38 23.74 -7.15 -4.96
C THR A 38 22.59 -6.14 -4.94
N LYS A 39 22.41 -5.40 -6.05
CA LYS A 39 21.25 -4.53 -6.27
C LYS A 39 20.25 -5.25 -7.16
N TYR A 40 19.01 -5.30 -6.73
CA TYR A 40 17.88 -5.85 -7.47
C TYR A 40 16.98 -4.71 -7.91
N ARG A 41 16.48 -4.79 -9.13
CA ARG A 41 15.37 -3.96 -9.59
C ARG A 41 14.09 -4.76 -9.39
N LEU A 42 13.20 -4.27 -8.55
CA LEU A 42 11.88 -4.82 -8.35
C LEU A 42 10.90 -3.99 -9.17
N ASP A 43 10.28 -4.62 -10.16
CA ASP A 43 9.18 -4.00 -10.88
C ASP A 43 7.90 -4.23 -10.06
N LEU A 44 7.32 -3.12 -9.60
CA LEU A 44 6.17 -3.12 -8.74
C LEU A 44 4.92 -2.96 -9.60
N ASP A 45 4.08 -3.99 -9.60
CA ASP A 45 2.76 -3.94 -10.22
C ASP A 45 1.64 -3.84 -9.16
N LYS A 46 0.45 -3.46 -9.63
CA LYS A 46 -0.73 -3.33 -8.76
C LYS A 46 -1.11 -4.64 -8.06
N LYS A 47 -0.89 -5.79 -8.70
CA LYS A 47 -1.25 -7.11 -8.20
C LYS A 47 -0.30 -7.55 -7.07
N ILE A 48 1.01 -7.39 -7.27
CA ILE A 48 2.07 -7.66 -6.29
C ILE A 48 1.85 -6.78 -5.06
N LEU A 49 1.63 -5.47 -5.24
CA LEU A 49 1.36 -4.56 -4.12
C LEU A 49 0.06 -4.90 -3.39
N THR A 50 -0.99 -5.32 -4.13
CA THR A 50 -2.24 -5.77 -3.51
C THR A 50 -2.02 -7.02 -2.65
N ILE A 51 -1.32 -8.03 -3.19
CA ILE A 51 -1.02 -9.27 -2.45
C ILE A 51 -0.17 -8.95 -1.22
N ALA A 52 0.86 -8.10 -1.37
CA ALA A 52 1.73 -7.72 -0.27
C ALA A 52 0.95 -7.05 0.88
N LEU A 53 0.08 -6.09 0.57
CA LEU A 53 -0.75 -5.42 1.58
C LEU A 53 -1.71 -6.41 2.26
N ILE A 54 -2.35 -7.31 1.52
CA ILE A 54 -3.27 -8.28 2.10
C ILE A 54 -2.52 -9.26 3.02
N GLU A 55 -1.40 -9.80 2.56
CA GLU A 55 -0.70 -10.89 3.25
C GLU A 55 0.12 -10.41 4.44
N TYR A 56 0.82 -9.26 4.31
CA TYR A 56 1.77 -8.79 5.31
C TYR A 56 1.20 -7.72 6.24
N PHE A 57 0.11 -7.04 5.85
CA PHE A 57 -0.52 -6.01 6.67
C PHE A 57 -1.93 -6.42 7.11
N GLU A 58 -2.87 -6.56 6.18
CA GLU A 58 -4.28 -6.73 6.52
C GLU A 58 -4.59 -8.05 7.22
N ARG A 59 -3.94 -9.14 6.80
CA ARG A 59 -4.13 -10.47 7.40
C ARG A 59 -3.78 -10.49 8.89
N GLY A 60 -2.80 -9.72 9.32
CA GLY A 60 -2.44 -9.58 10.73
C GLY A 60 -3.59 -8.95 11.53
N VAL A 61 -4.09 -7.81 11.06
CA VAL A 61 -5.19 -7.08 11.70
C VAL A 61 -6.48 -7.91 11.72
N LEU A 62 -6.79 -8.60 10.63
CA LEU A 62 -7.96 -9.48 10.51
C LEU A 62 -7.92 -10.68 11.47
N LYS A 63 -6.73 -11.16 11.86
CA LYS A 63 -6.58 -12.25 12.84
C LYS A 63 -6.76 -11.79 14.28
N LEU A 64 -6.47 -10.52 14.58
CA LEU A 64 -6.44 -9.98 15.94
C LEU A 64 -7.80 -9.44 16.41
N SER A 65 -8.80 -9.34 15.53
CA SER A 65 -10.05 -8.64 15.83
C SER A 65 -11.24 -9.20 15.05
N LYS A 66 -12.46 -8.93 15.53
CA LYS A 66 -13.68 -9.21 14.77
C LYS A 66 -13.63 -8.48 13.44
N LYS A 67 -14.14 -9.10 12.37
CA LYS A 67 -14.06 -8.60 10.98
C LYS A 67 -14.45 -7.11 10.84
N SER A 68 -15.56 -6.68 11.44
CA SER A 68 -16.02 -5.28 11.35
C SER A 68 -15.09 -4.28 12.03
N ILE A 69 -14.47 -4.67 13.15
CA ILE A 69 -13.50 -3.84 13.88
C ILE A 69 -12.20 -3.79 13.08
N ALA A 70 -11.74 -4.93 12.58
CA ALA A 70 -10.53 -5.03 11.76
C ALA A 70 -10.65 -4.19 10.48
N GLU A 71 -11.77 -4.27 9.75
CA GLU A 71 -12.01 -3.46 8.56
C GLU A 71 -11.99 -1.96 8.86
N LYS A 72 -12.57 -1.54 9.99
CA LYS A 72 -12.53 -0.14 10.42
C LYS A 72 -11.09 0.32 10.70
N LEU A 73 -10.34 -0.46 11.48
CA LEU A 73 -8.92 -0.15 11.78
C LEU A 73 -8.10 -0.03 10.51
N LEU A 74 -8.28 -0.94 9.56
CA LEU A 74 -7.56 -0.89 8.27
C LEU A 74 -7.93 0.35 7.45
N ILE A 75 -9.22 0.70 7.38
CA ILE A 75 -9.67 1.91 6.69
C ILE A 75 -9.06 3.16 7.34
N ASP A 76 -9.02 3.21 8.67
CA ASP A 76 -8.44 4.32 9.43
C ASP A 76 -6.93 4.40 9.19
N SER A 77 -6.20 3.28 9.22
CA SER A 77 -4.78 3.24 8.84
C SER A 77 -4.55 3.74 7.41
N TYR A 78 -5.34 3.27 6.44
CA TYR A 78 -5.22 3.77 5.06
C TYR A 78 -5.50 5.26 4.95
N ASN A 79 -6.47 5.79 5.69
CA ASN A 79 -6.75 7.23 5.71
C ASN A 79 -5.56 8.04 6.22
N ASN A 80 -4.76 7.47 7.11
CA ASN A 80 -3.58 8.14 7.64
C ASN A 80 -2.39 8.05 6.69
N PHE A 81 -2.27 6.99 5.87
CA PHE A 81 -1.12 6.80 4.97
C PHE A 81 -1.07 7.75 3.78
N TYR A 82 -2.17 8.44 3.45
CA TYR A 82 -2.16 9.37 2.35
C TYR A 82 -3.07 10.56 2.57
N THR A 83 -2.61 11.69 2.05
CA THR A 83 -3.30 12.97 2.16
C THR A 83 -4.49 13.03 1.19
N LYS A 84 -5.45 13.93 1.48
CA LYS A 84 -6.58 14.22 0.58
C LYS A 84 -6.13 14.70 -0.82
N PHE A 85 -4.89 15.16 -0.95
CA PHE A 85 -4.31 15.66 -2.20
C PHE A 85 -3.59 14.58 -3.03
N GLY A 86 -3.67 13.31 -2.61
CA GLY A 86 -3.09 12.20 -3.38
C GLY A 86 -1.58 12.04 -3.25
N ASN A 87 -0.99 12.58 -2.17
CA ASN A 87 0.40 12.33 -1.78
C ASN A 87 0.45 11.41 -0.56
N LEU A 88 1.54 10.65 -0.41
CA LEU A 88 1.82 9.93 0.84
C LEU A 88 1.91 10.93 2.01
N SER A 89 1.43 10.52 3.18
CA SER A 89 1.73 11.21 4.43
C SER A 89 3.07 10.76 4.98
N GLU A 90 3.56 11.38 6.05
CA GLU A 90 4.77 10.92 6.76
C GLU A 90 4.62 9.46 7.23
N GLU A 91 3.48 9.09 7.84
CA GLU A 91 3.18 7.71 8.23
C GLU A 91 3.16 6.76 7.02
N GLY A 92 2.64 7.22 5.88
CA GLY A 92 2.58 6.44 4.65
C GLY A 92 3.95 6.26 4.00
N GLU A 93 4.84 7.25 4.10
CA GLU A 93 6.22 7.14 3.66
C GLU A 93 7.01 6.20 4.57
N GLU A 94 6.85 6.31 5.89
CA GLU A 94 7.48 5.40 6.85
C GLU A 94 7.03 3.95 6.65
N PHE A 95 5.73 3.73 6.46
CA PHE A 95 5.19 2.40 6.19
C PHE A 95 5.73 1.76 4.89
N MET A 96 6.13 2.59 3.92
CA MET A 96 6.55 2.14 2.59
C MET A 96 8.06 1.95 2.44
N ASN A 97 8.87 2.36 3.43
CA ASN A 97 10.33 2.24 3.45
C ASN A 97 10.76 1.02 4.28
#